data_AF-A0A498QVP2-F1
#
_entry.id   AF-A0A498QVP2-F1
#
_cell.length_a   1.000
_cell.length_b   1.000
_cell.length_c   1.000
_cell.angle_alpha   90.00
_cell.angle_beta   90.00
_cell.angle_gamma   90.00
#
_symmetry.space_group_name_H-M   'P 1'
#
loop_
_entity.id
_entity.type
_entity.pdbx_description
1 polymer ?
#
loop_
_entity_poly.entity_id
_entity_poly.type
_entity_poly.pdbx_seq_one_letter_code
_entity_poly.pdbx_strand_id
1 'polypeptide(L)'
;MLPLGGTNTWITDASGRFVVLYGLNQLYKFPRYEPSADGFGDDDTAFLAASGFNAVRLGVFWTAVELQPLTYDDTYLASIAQTVQTLAAHGIVSLLDMRQDMYNEIFRGEGAPACAVPETRLPNHQFGFPNNYFLNQRWKMHMPRSGETRRRRTGSE
;
A
#
# COMPACT_ATOMS: atom_id res chain seq x y z
N MET A 1 -16.34 -3.28 -18.74
CA MET A 1 -16.09 -2.20 -17.76
C MET A 1 -14.63 -1.74 -17.79
N LEU A 2 -13.68 -2.61 -18.14
CA LEU A 2 -12.27 -2.25 -18.29
C LEU A 2 -11.89 -2.02 -19.77
N PRO A 3 -10.78 -1.30 -20.06
CA PRO A 3 -10.02 -0.48 -19.13
C PRO A 3 -10.81 0.73 -18.62
N LEU A 4 -10.44 1.23 -17.43
CA LEU A 4 -10.91 2.51 -16.93
C LEU A 4 -10.06 3.65 -17.54
N GLY A 5 -10.72 4.75 -17.85
CA GLY A 5 -10.12 6.01 -18.27
C GLY A 5 -10.62 7.18 -17.43
N GLY A 6 -10.22 8.39 -17.83
CA GLY A 6 -10.66 9.63 -17.20
C GLY A 6 -11.16 10.63 -18.24
N THR A 7 -12.27 11.30 -17.95
CA THR A 7 -12.76 12.45 -18.74
C THR A 7 -13.17 13.55 -17.77
N ASN A 8 -12.41 14.64 -17.75
CA ASN A 8 -12.50 15.69 -16.73
C ASN A 8 -12.40 15.10 -15.31
N THR A 9 -13.48 15.19 -14.53
CA THR A 9 -13.59 14.69 -13.16
C THR A 9 -14.17 13.28 -13.07
N TRP A 10 -14.50 12.67 -14.20
CA TRP A 10 -15.19 11.38 -14.24
C TRP A 10 -14.23 10.24 -14.56
N ILE A 11 -14.45 9.12 -13.88
CA ILE A 11 -13.91 7.82 -14.29
C ILE A 11 -14.86 7.24 -15.34
N THR A 12 -14.31 6.79 -16.47
CA THR A 12 -15.07 6.22 -17.58
C THR A 12 -14.61 4.82 -17.92
N ASP A 13 -15.47 4.02 -18.54
CA ASP A 13 -15.05 2.76 -19.17
C ASP A 13 -14.70 2.94 -20.65
N ALA A 14 -14.25 1.85 -21.28
CA ALA A 14 -13.90 1.82 -22.70
C ALA A 14 -15.05 2.21 -23.67
N SER A 15 -16.31 2.19 -23.20
CA SER A 15 -17.48 2.62 -23.98
C SER A 15 -17.90 4.07 -23.68
N GLY A 16 -17.14 4.79 -22.85
CA GLY A 16 -17.42 6.17 -22.47
C GLY A 16 -18.48 6.33 -21.38
N ARG A 17 -18.90 5.24 -20.72
CA ARG A 17 -19.89 5.30 -19.63
C ARG A 17 -19.21 5.78 -18.35
N PHE A 18 -19.91 6.57 -17.55
CA PHE A 18 -19.44 6.92 -16.20
C PHE A 18 -19.46 5.70 -15.29
N VAL A 19 -18.37 5.51 -14.54
CA VAL A 19 -18.20 4.40 -13.60
C VAL A 19 -18.21 4.93 -12.19
N VAL A 20 -19.08 4.37 -11.35
CA VAL A 20 -19.03 4.55 -9.89
C VAL A 20 -18.39 3.30 -9.31
N LEU A 21 -17.27 3.47 -8.61
CA LEU A 21 -16.57 2.39 -7.92
C LEU A 21 -17.11 2.30 -6.49
N TYR A 22 -17.72 1.15 -6.18
CA TYR A 22 -18.24 0.82 -4.86
C TYR A 22 -17.55 -0.46 -4.39
N GLY A 23 -16.89 -0.37 -3.24
CA GLY A 23 -15.89 -1.35 -2.86
C GLY A 23 -15.49 -1.28 -1.40
N LEU A 24 -14.55 -2.14 -1.05
CA LEU A 24 -13.94 -2.22 0.26
C LEU A 24 -12.41 -2.13 0.19
N ASN A 25 -11.79 -2.12 1.36
CA ASN A 25 -10.35 -2.23 1.51
C ASN A 25 -10.01 -3.67 1.88
N GLN A 26 -9.08 -4.29 1.16
CA GLN A 26 -8.50 -5.58 1.57
C GLN A 26 -7.02 -5.42 1.85
N LEU A 27 -6.63 -5.59 3.12
CA LEU A 27 -5.25 -5.42 3.57
C LEU A 27 -4.91 -6.44 4.64
N TYR A 28 -3.79 -7.12 4.46
CA TYR A 28 -3.17 -7.95 5.49
C TYR A 28 -1.89 -7.28 5.98
N LYS A 29 -1.88 -6.80 7.22
CA LYS A 29 -0.82 -5.94 7.77
C LYS A 29 0.28 -6.68 8.53
N PHE A 30 0.24 -8.00 8.52
CA PHE A 30 1.23 -8.85 9.17
C PHE A 30 2.03 -9.60 8.11
N PRO A 31 3.32 -9.92 8.34
CA PRO A 31 4.03 -10.84 7.48
C PRO A 31 3.21 -12.12 7.25
N ARG A 32 2.95 -12.54 6.00
CA ARG A 32 3.63 -12.21 4.72
C ARG A 32 3.03 -11.04 3.90
N TYR A 33 2.07 -10.30 4.44
CA TYR A 33 1.39 -9.14 3.84
C TYR A 33 0.54 -9.43 2.59
N GLU A 34 0.32 -10.69 2.25
CA GLU A 34 -0.51 -11.11 1.12
C GLU A 34 -1.96 -11.42 1.59
N PRO A 35 -3.00 -11.12 0.79
CA PRO A 35 -4.39 -11.40 1.14
C PRO A 35 -4.67 -12.88 1.40
N SER A 36 -4.03 -13.81 0.70
CA SER A 36 -4.23 -15.25 0.93
C SER A 36 -3.86 -15.69 2.35
N ALA A 37 -3.04 -14.91 3.07
CA ALA A 37 -2.63 -15.22 4.44
C ALA A 37 -3.74 -15.01 5.48
N ASP A 38 -4.80 -14.24 5.19
CA ASP A 38 -6.02 -14.17 6.00
C ASP A 38 -7.20 -14.98 5.44
N GLY A 39 -6.97 -15.71 4.35
CA GLY A 39 -7.96 -16.57 3.71
C GLY A 39 -8.67 -15.93 2.52
N PHE A 40 -8.37 -14.66 2.18
CA PHE A 40 -9.04 -13.98 1.07
C PHE A 40 -8.81 -14.69 -0.27
N GLY A 41 -9.90 -15.10 -0.92
CA GLY A 41 -9.85 -15.93 -2.12
C GLY A 41 -10.95 -15.71 -3.15
N ASP A 42 -11.18 -16.73 -3.97
CA ASP A 42 -12.16 -16.73 -5.06
C ASP A 42 -13.60 -16.71 -4.53
N ASP A 43 -13.86 -17.39 -3.43
CA ASP A 43 -15.17 -17.43 -2.76
C ASP A 43 -15.54 -16.07 -2.14
N ASP A 44 -14.59 -15.38 -1.50
CA ASP A 44 -14.79 -13.99 -1.06
C ASP A 44 -15.06 -13.08 -2.26
N THR A 45 -14.29 -13.25 -3.33
CA THR A 45 -14.44 -12.44 -4.54
C THR A 45 -15.81 -12.65 -5.20
N ALA A 46 -16.28 -13.91 -5.28
CA ALA A 46 -17.60 -14.26 -5.77
C ALA A 46 -18.70 -13.65 -4.89
N PHE A 47 -18.53 -13.70 -3.57
CA PHE A 47 -19.45 -13.07 -2.62
C PHE A 47 -19.53 -11.54 -2.83
N LEU A 48 -18.38 -10.87 -3.04
CA LEU A 48 -18.34 -9.44 -3.29
C LEU A 48 -19.07 -9.06 -4.58
N ALA A 49 -18.83 -9.80 -5.66
CA ALA A 49 -19.52 -9.58 -6.94
C ALA A 49 -21.03 -9.82 -6.82
N ALA A 50 -21.45 -10.90 -6.15
CA ALA A 50 -22.86 -11.18 -5.89
C ALA A 50 -23.54 -10.11 -5.02
N SER A 51 -22.77 -9.43 -4.18
CA SER A 51 -23.22 -8.30 -3.34
C SER A 51 -23.20 -6.95 -4.07
N GLY A 52 -22.81 -6.92 -5.35
CA GLY A 52 -22.80 -5.71 -6.17
C GLY A 52 -21.55 -4.82 -6.00
N PHE A 53 -20.52 -5.29 -5.29
CA PHE A 53 -19.23 -4.59 -5.26
C PHE A 53 -18.52 -4.73 -6.60
N ASN A 54 -17.86 -3.67 -7.03
CA ASN A 54 -17.12 -3.64 -8.30
C ASN A 54 -15.69 -3.09 -8.14
N ALA A 55 -15.24 -2.84 -6.91
CA ALA A 55 -13.87 -2.42 -6.63
C ALA A 55 -13.34 -2.99 -5.30
N VAL A 56 -12.03 -3.23 -5.25
CA VAL A 56 -11.28 -3.50 -4.02
C VAL A 56 -10.03 -2.64 -4.01
N ARG A 57 -9.82 -1.91 -2.91
CA ARG A 57 -8.56 -1.22 -2.61
C ARG A 57 -7.63 -2.22 -1.94
N LEU A 58 -6.70 -2.76 -2.74
CA LEU A 58 -5.82 -3.86 -2.40
C LEU A 58 -4.52 -3.34 -1.81
N GLY A 59 -4.26 -3.65 -0.56
CA GLY A 59 -3.03 -3.26 0.14
C GLY A 59 -1.79 -3.92 -0.46
N VAL A 60 -0.77 -3.11 -0.72
CA VAL A 60 0.56 -3.51 -1.14
C VAL A 60 1.57 -2.81 -0.21
N PHE A 61 2.51 -3.54 0.37
CA PHE A 61 3.44 -2.97 1.35
C PHE A 61 4.85 -2.91 0.79
N TRP A 62 5.52 -1.76 0.89
CA TRP A 62 6.89 -1.59 0.38
C TRP A 62 7.85 -2.62 0.99
N THR A 63 7.71 -2.92 2.29
CA THR A 63 8.51 -3.92 2.99
C THR A 63 8.37 -5.34 2.44
N ALA A 64 7.31 -5.63 1.70
CA ALA A 64 7.07 -6.91 1.04
C ALA A 64 7.46 -6.84 -0.45
N VAL A 65 7.38 -5.66 -1.08
CA VAL A 65 7.82 -5.45 -2.47
C VAL A 65 9.34 -5.47 -2.58
N GLU A 66 10.04 -4.78 -1.68
CA GLU A 66 11.48 -4.54 -1.73
C GLU A 66 12.10 -4.81 -0.35
N LEU A 67 12.60 -6.03 -0.16
CA LEU A 67 13.14 -6.50 1.14
C LEU A 67 14.42 -5.74 1.55
N GLN A 68 15.23 -5.39 0.54
CA GLN A 68 16.46 -4.62 0.61
C GLN A 68 16.54 -3.74 -0.65
N PRO A 69 17.31 -2.64 -0.64
CA PRO A 69 17.40 -1.75 -1.79
C PRO A 69 17.72 -2.51 -3.09
N LEU A 70 16.88 -2.30 -4.10
CA LEU A 70 16.94 -2.91 -5.43
C LEU A 70 16.75 -4.44 -5.45
N THR A 71 16.25 -5.04 -4.36
CA THR A 71 15.94 -6.48 -4.26
C THR A 71 14.44 -6.66 -4.08
N TYR A 72 13.76 -7.04 -5.17
CA TYR A 72 12.32 -7.22 -5.21
C TYR A 72 11.91 -8.66 -4.92
N ASP A 73 10.80 -8.85 -4.21
CA ASP A 73 10.24 -10.17 -3.94
C ASP A 73 9.22 -10.55 -5.03
N ASP A 74 9.67 -11.29 -6.04
CA ASP A 74 8.84 -11.77 -7.13
C ASP A 74 7.72 -12.72 -6.66
N THR A 75 7.92 -13.43 -5.55
CA THR A 75 6.90 -14.33 -5.00
C THR A 75 5.74 -13.52 -4.44
N TYR A 76 6.05 -12.48 -3.67
CA TYR A 76 5.05 -11.55 -3.17
C TYR A 76 4.33 -10.82 -4.32
N LEU A 77 5.06 -10.32 -5.32
CA LEU A 77 4.46 -9.67 -6.50
C LEU A 77 3.55 -10.62 -7.28
N ALA A 78 3.92 -11.89 -7.42
CA ALA A 78 3.07 -12.91 -8.03
C ALA A 78 1.78 -13.16 -7.21
N SER A 79 1.86 -13.16 -5.87
CA SER A 79 0.67 -13.31 -5.01
C SER A 79 -0.33 -12.15 -5.19
N ILE A 80 0.16 -10.91 -5.30
CA ILE A 80 -0.65 -9.72 -5.57
C ILE A 80 -1.25 -9.82 -6.98
N ALA A 81 -0.46 -10.20 -7.98
CA ALA A 81 -0.96 -10.39 -9.34
C ALA A 81 -2.06 -11.46 -9.42
N GLN A 82 -1.91 -12.57 -8.68
CA GLN A 82 -2.94 -13.62 -8.58
C GLN A 82 -4.23 -13.07 -7.97
N THR A 83 -4.13 -12.28 -6.89
CA THR A 83 -5.30 -11.65 -6.27
C THR A 83 -6.01 -10.70 -7.25
N VAL A 84 -5.25 -9.89 -7.99
CA VAL A 84 -5.79 -8.99 -9.03
C VAL A 84 -6.49 -9.79 -10.13
N GLN A 85 -5.94 -10.93 -10.55
CA GLN A 85 -6.57 -11.80 -11.55
C GLN A 85 -7.87 -12.42 -11.02
N THR A 86 -7.89 -12.89 -9.78
CA THR A 86 -9.10 -13.39 -9.12
C THR A 86 -10.17 -12.30 -9.08
N LEU A 87 -9.86 -11.09 -8.60
CA LEU A 87 -10.77 -9.94 -8.59
C LEU A 87 -11.30 -9.63 -10.00
N ALA A 88 -10.41 -9.59 -11.00
CA ALA A 88 -10.76 -9.31 -12.38
C ALA A 88 -11.69 -10.38 -13.00
N ALA A 89 -11.53 -11.66 -12.65
CA ALA A 89 -12.38 -12.75 -13.13
C ALA A 89 -13.86 -12.56 -12.72
N HIS A 90 -14.11 -11.87 -11.62
CA HIS A 90 -15.45 -11.52 -11.12
C HIS A 90 -15.87 -10.08 -11.47
N GLY A 91 -15.13 -9.39 -12.33
CA GLY A 91 -15.45 -8.03 -12.76
C GLY A 91 -15.15 -6.94 -11.72
N ILE A 92 -14.32 -7.24 -10.72
CA ILE A 92 -13.96 -6.32 -9.64
C ILE A 92 -12.63 -5.62 -9.97
N VAL A 93 -12.64 -4.29 -9.92
CA VAL A 93 -11.46 -3.44 -10.18
C VAL A 93 -10.54 -3.44 -8.97
N SER A 94 -9.25 -3.67 -9.19
CA SER A 94 -8.23 -3.53 -8.15
C SER A 94 -7.62 -2.12 -8.16
N LEU A 95 -7.65 -1.42 -7.03
CA LEU A 95 -6.84 -0.23 -6.76
C LEU A 95 -5.66 -0.64 -5.88
N LEU A 96 -4.46 -0.71 -6.45
CA LEU A 96 -3.25 -1.01 -5.70
C LEU A 96 -2.91 0.16 -4.77
N ASP A 97 -2.92 -0.11 -3.47
CA ASP A 97 -2.65 0.84 -2.40
C ASP A 97 -1.27 0.56 -1.80
N MET A 98 -0.27 1.40 -2.09
CA MET A 98 1.03 1.32 -1.42
C MET A 98 0.91 1.77 0.05
N ARG A 99 0.48 0.84 0.89
CA ARG A 99 -0.01 1.09 2.25
C ARG A 99 1.12 1.32 3.23
N GLN A 100 0.88 2.26 4.16
CA GLN A 100 1.58 2.33 5.43
C GLN A 100 0.64 2.80 6.54
N ASP A 101 0.95 2.41 7.77
CA ASP A 101 0.59 3.14 8.98
C ASP A 101 1.84 3.24 9.86
N MET A 102 2.12 4.41 10.42
CA MET A 102 3.31 4.73 11.20
C MET A 102 4.63 4.25 10.57
N TYR A 103 4.73 4.29 9.22
CA TYR A 103 5.91 3.99 8.39
C TYR A 103 6.49 2.58 8.50
N ASN A 104 6.87 2.09 9.68
CA ASN A 104 7.61 0.84 9.86
C ASN A 104 7.28 0.19 11.22
N GLU A 105 7.53 -1.12 11.32
CA GLU A 105 7.30 -1.95 12.52
C GLU A 105 8.03 -1.46 13.77
N ILE A 106 9.17 -0.78 13.63
CA ILE A 106 9.86 -0.13 14.75
C ILE A 106 8.99 0.91 15.45
N PHE A 107 7.99 1.47 14.77
CA PHE A 107 6.99 2.39 15.32
C PHE A 107 5.65 1.69 15.61
N ARG A 108 5.64 0.35 15.70
CA ARG A 108 4.43 -0.49 15.79
C ARG A 108 3.46 -0.29 14.61
N GLY A 109 4.01 0.10 13.46
CA GLY A 109 3.29 0.28 12.21
C GLY A 109 3.71 -0.75 11.17
N GLU A 110 3.52 -0.38 9.90
CA GLU A 110 3.81 -1.21 8.74
C GLU A 110 3.95 -0.33 7.49
N GLY A 111 4.60 -0.84 6.45
CA GLY A 111 4.74 -0.14 5.18
C GLY A 111 6.14 -0.21 4.62
N ALA A 112 7.07 0.60 5.12
CA ALA A 112 8.45 0.69 4.67
C ALA A 112 9.33 -0.42 5.28
N PRO A 113 10.33 -0.93 4.52
CA PRO A 113 11.29 -1.91 5.03
C PRO A 113 12.23 -1.29 6.07
N ALA A 114 12.83 -2.13 6.91
CA ALA A 114 13.77 -1.69 7.94
C ALA A 114 14.96 -0.89 7.38
N CYS A 115 15.45 -1.23 6.19
CA CYS A 115 16.54 -0.53 5.52
C CYS A 115 16.20 0.91 5.10
N ALA A 116 14.91 1.27 5.05
CA ALA A 116 14.45 2.61 4.73
C ALA A 116 14.28 3.50 5.97
N VAL A 117 14.38 2.95 7.18
CA VAL A 117 14.28 3.72 8.42
C VAL A 117 15.61 4.42 8.72
N PRO A 118 15.68 5.76 8.79
CA PRO A 118 16.88 6.46 9.16
C PRO A 118 17.37 6.07 10.56
N GLU A 119 18.67 5.88 10.68
CA GLU A 119 19.33 5.71 11.96
C GLU A 119 19.26 7.01 12.77
N THR A 120 18.98 6.89 14.07
CA THR A 120 18.96 8.02 14.99
C THR A 120 19.09 7.55 16.44
N ARG A 121 19.57 8.46 17.29
CA ARG A 121 19.69 8.26 18.74
C ARG A 121 18.46 8.72 19.53
N LEU A 122 17.43 9.20 18.84
CA LEU A 122 16.20 9.66 19.51
C LEU A 122 15.44 8.50 20.16
N PRO A 123 14.83 8.70 21.35
CA PRO A 123 14.01 7.69 22.00
C PRO A 123 12.84 7.23 21.14
N ASN A 124 12.57 5.92 21.17
CA ASN A 124 11.47 5.29 20.45
C ASN A 124 10.37 4.80 21.42
N HIS A 125 9.78 5.73 22.17
CA HIS A 125 8.69 5.39 23.09
C HIS A 125 7.42 5.03 22.30
N GLN A 126 6.78 3.93 22.71
CA GLN A 126 5.64 3.36 22.01
C GLN A 126 4.32 3.81 22.65
N PHE A 127 3.59 4.66 21.94
CA PHE A 127 2.28 5.18 22.32
C PHE A 127 1.12 4.58 21.49
N GLY A 128 1.45 3.76 20.49
CA GLY A 128 0.48 3.09 19.62
C GLY A 128 -0.10 3.98 18.53
N PHE A 129 -0.93 3.41 17.66
CA PHE A 129 -1.65 4.17 16.64
C PHE A 129 -2.85 4.91 17.25
N PRO A 130 -3.12 6.18 16.89
CA PRO A 130 -2.31 7.05 16.04
C PRO A 130 -1.26 7.88 16.82
N ASN A 131 -1.16 7.71 18.13
CA ASN A 131 -0.35 8.57 19.02
C ASN A 131 1.15 8.63 18.69
N ASN A 132 1.73 7.58 18.13
CA ASN A 132 3.14 7.59 17.70
C ASN A 132 3.43 8.67 16.66
N TYR A 133 2.46 9.09 15.83
CA TYR A 133 2.67 10.21 14.91
C TYR A 133 3.01 11.53 15.63
N PHE A 134 2.52 11.71 16.85
CA PHE A 134 2.61 12.99 17.59
C PHE A 134 3.64 12.93 18.73
N LEU A 135 3.71 11.79 19.41
CA LEU A 135 4.44 11.63 20.67
C LEU A 135 5.76 10.89 20.52
N ASN A 136 5.92 10.06 19.48
CA ASN A 136 7.16 9.34 19.27
C ASN A 136 8.25 10.31 18.77
N GLN A 137 9.35 10.44 19.53
CA GLN A 137 10.40 11.40 19.21
C GLN A 137 11.20 10.97 17.98
N ARG A 138 11.45 9.67 17.84
CA ARG A 138 12.14 9.07 16.71
C ARG A 138 11.35 9.22 15.41
N TRP A 139 10.01 9.18 15.46
CA TRP A 139 9.14 9.45 14.32
C TRP A 139 9.37 10.84 13.70
N LYS A 140 9.58 11.88 14.52
CA LYS A 140 9.71 13.29 14.09
C LYS A 140 10.88 13.57 13.14
N MET A 141 11.82 12.63 12.98
CA MET A 141 12.93 12.74 12.01
C MET A 141 12.58 12.30 10.58
N HIS A 142 11.50 11.55 10.37
CA HIS A 142 11.11 11.05 9.04
C HIS A 142 10.50 12.14 8.15
N MET A 143 10.10 13.26 8.73
CA MET A 143 9.66 14.43 7.96
C MET A 143 10.88 15.32 7.69
N PRO A 144 11.13 15.71 6.43
CA PRO A 144 12.04 16.81 6.18
C PRO A 144 11.55 18.00 7.01
N ARG A 145 12.45 18.61 7.80
CA ARG A 145 12.14 19.91 8.39
C ARG A 145 11.84 20.86 7.23
N SER A 146 10.73 21.58 7.29
CA SER A 146 10.40 22.62 6.32
C SER A 146 11.60 23.58 6.22
N GLY A 147 12.38 23.48 5.14
CA GLY A 147 13.59 24.28 4.92
C GLY A 147 14.87 23.50 4.57
N GLU A 148 14.92 22.17 4.76
CA GLU A 148 16.10 21.37 4.37
C GLU A 148 15.96 20.79 2.96
N THR A 149 16.20 21.64 1.95
CA THR A 149 16.57 21.16 0.62
C THR A 149 17.91 20.42 0.74
N ARG A 150 17.90 19.10 0.51
CA ARG A 150 19.11 18.28 0.39
C ARG A 150 19.96 18.86 -0.74
N ARG A 151 20.94 19.72 -0.44
CA ARG A 151 21.95 20.15 -1.42
C ARG A 151 22.61 18.87 -1.93
N ARG A 152 22.39 18.53 -3.19
CA ARG A 152 23.27 17.59 -3.90
C ARG A 152 24.68 18.13 -3.76
N ARG A 153 25.57 17.39 -3.10
CA ARG A 153 27.00 17.58 -3.32
C ARG A 153 27.24 17.18 -4.78
N THR A 154 27.30 18.18 -5.66
CA THR A 154 28.00 18.03 -6.93
C THR A 154 29.47 17.87 -6.56
N GLY A 155 29.93 16.63 -6.52
CA GLY A 155 31.36 16.33 -6.54
C GLY A 155 31.86 16.60 -7.94
N SER A 156 32.71 17.60 -8.06
CA SER A 156 33.63 17.78 -9.18
C SER A 156 34.82 16.85 -8.97
N GLU A 157 35.02 15.92 -9.88
CA GLU A 157 36.31 15.50 -10.46
C GLU A 157 36.05 14.63 -11.70
#